data_AF-A0A850JS87-F1
#
_entry.id   AF-A0A850JS87-F1
#
_cell.length_a   1.000
_cell.length_b   1.000
_cell.length_c   1.000
_cell.angle_alpha   90.00
_cell.angle_beta   90.00
_cell.angle_gamma   90.00
#
_symmetry.space_group_name_H-M   'P 1'
#
loop_
_entity.id
_entity.type
_entity.pdbx_description
1 polymer ?
#
loop_
_entity_poly.entity_id
_entity_poly.type
_entity_poly.pdbx_seq_one_letter_code
_entity_poly.pdbx_strand_id
1 'polypeptide(L)'
;MNTLELIKKLSVWEHDLKEYKKCFEMNEDFENSKEVEKLLKTIDEFISYYEINKEDDEKYKYALNYWIDFNEKYLQLLKNLYLAYNGINNKDN
;
A
#
# COMPACT_ATOMS: atom_id res chain seq x y z
N MET A 1 -13.77 -2.00 -12.96
CA MET A 1 -12.40 -2.48 -12.80
C MET A 1 -12.44 -4.00 -12.74
N ASN A 2 -11.70 -4.71 -13.59
CA ASN A 2 -11.55 -6.17 -13.50
C ASN A 2 -10.47 -6.54 -12.44
N THR A 3 -10.35 -7.82 -12.11
CA THR A 3 -9.40 -8.28 -11.06
C THR A 3 -7.96 -7.90 -11.41
N LEU A 4 -7.55 -8.02 -12.68
CA LEU A 4 -6.21 -7.64 -13.12
C LEU A 4 -5.92 -6.14 -12.89
N GLU A 5 -6.88 -5.27 -13.16
CA GLU A 5 -6.75 -3.83 -12.93
C GLU A 5 -6.64 -3.49 -11.44
N LEU A 6 -7.41 -4.19 -10.58
CA LEU A 6 -7.30 -4.07 -9.13
C LEU A 6 -5.91 -4.51 -8.63
N ILE A 7 -5.38 -5.62 -9.16
CA ILE A 7 -4.05 -6.12 -8.80
C ILE A 7 -2.95 -5.15 -9.25
N LYS A 8 -3.05 -4.57 -10.45
CA LYS A 8 -2.12 -3.53 -10.90
C LYS A 8 -2.14 -2.30 -9.98
N LYS A 9 -3.32 -1.90 -9.49
CA LYS A 9 -3.44 -0.82 -8.49
C LYS A 9 -2.71 -1.19 -7.20
N LEU A 10 -2.84 -2.42 -6.72
CA LEU A 10 -2.11 -2.89 -5.54
C LEU A 10 -0.59 -2.90 -5.74
N SER A 11 -0.08 -3.33 -6.90
CA SER A 11 1.37 -3.32 -7.17
C SER A 11 1.98 -1.91 -7.14
N VAL A 12 1.24 -0.91 -7.60
CA VAL A 12 1.65 0.50 -7.48
C VAL A 12 1.70 0.91 -6.01
N TRP A 13 0.66 0.59 -5.24
CA TRP A 13 0.64 0.89 -3.80
C TRP A 13 1.73 0.16 -3.02
N GLU A 14 2.04 -1.09 -3.38
CA GLU A 14 3.13 -1.85 -2.77
C GLU A 14 4.47 -1.14 -2.94
N HIS A 15 4.75 -0.65 -4.15
CA HIS A 15 5.96 0.11 -4.45
C HIS A 15 6.03 1.39 -3.60
N ASP A 16 4.98 2.21 -3.63
CA ASP A 16 4.92 3.48 -2.88
C ASP A 16 5.07 3.24 -1.36
N LEU A 17 4.39 2.23 -0.83
CA LEU A 17 4.45 1.87 0.59
C LEU A 17 5.86 1.42 1.01
N LYS A 18 6.62 0.73 0.15
CA LYS A 18 8.02 0.40 0.44
C LYS A 18 8.90 1.66 0.58
N GLU A 19 8.62 2.70 -0.19
CA GLU A 19 9.30 4.00 -0.03
C GLU A 19 8.86 4.71 1.25
N TYR A 20 7.56 4.72 1.54
CA TYR A 20 7.01 5.36 2.74
C TYR A 20 7.58 4.72 4.01
N LYS A 21 7.63 3.38 4.05
CA LYS A 21 8.20 2.63 5.18
C LYS A 21 9.64 3.06 5.48
N LYS A 22 10.51 3.08 4.47
CA LYS A 22 11.91 3.51 4.62
C LYS A 22 12.00 4.94 5.15
N CYS A 23 11.17 5.84 4.62
CA CYS A 23 11.13 7.22 5.07
C CYS A 23 10.72 7.32 6.55
N PHE A 24 9.70 6.58 6.98
CA PHE A 24 9.26 6.56 8.38
C PHE A 24 10.34 5.98 9.30
N GLU A 25 11.02 4.90 8.90
CA GLU A 25 12.14 4.34 9.66
C GLU A 25 13.31 5.32 9.81
N MET A 26 13.65 6.06 8.75
CA MET A 26 14.70 7.09 8.79
C MET A 26 14.35 8.27 9.71
N ASN A 27 13.07 8.53 9.94
CA ASN A 27 12.57 9.59 10.82
C ASN A 27 12.14 9.06 12.20
N GLU A 28 12.53 7.83 12.54
CA GLU A 28 12.18 7.15 13.81
C GLU A 28 10.66 7.01 14.07
N ASP A 29 9.83 7.14 13.03
CA ASP A 29 8.38 6.93 13.09
C ASP A 29 8.04 5.44 12.94
N PHE A 30 8.37 4.69 14.00
CA PHE A 30 8.18 3.24 14.02
C PHE A 30 6.72 2.81 14.10
N GLU A 31 5.80 3.69 14.53
CA GLU A 31 4.38 3.39 14.54
C GLU A 31 3.83 3.35 13.12
N ASN A 32 4.06 4.39 12.32
CA ASN A 32 3.60 4.39 10.93
C ASN A 32 4.36 3.38 10.07
N SER A 33 5.64 3.10 10.35
CA SER A 33 6.37 1.99 9.69
C SER A 33 5.68 0.63 9.92
N LYS A 34 5.22 0.34 11.14
CA LYS A 34 4.49 -0.91 11.45
C LYS A 34 3.14 -1.00 10.75
N GLU A 35 2.42 0.11 10.64
CA GLU A 35 1.14 0.10 9.92
C GLU A 35 1.34 -0.10 8.41
N VAL A 36 2.38 0.52 7.82
CA VAL A 36 2.77 0.27 6.43
C VAL A 36 3.13 -1.21 6.22
N GLU A 37 3.87 -1.83 7.14
CA GLU A 37 4.23 -3.25 7.07
C GLU A 37 2.98 -4.16 7.06
N LYS A 38 1.93 -3.84 7.82
CA LYS A 38 0.67 -4.59 7.79
C LYS A 38 -0.02 -4.49 6.43
N LEU A 39 -0.09 -3.28 5.87
CA LEU A 39 -0.68 -3.05 4.55
C LEU A 39 0.09 -3.81 3.46
N LEU A 40 1.43 -3.78 3.50
CA LEU A 40 2.28 -4.51 2.56
C LEU A 40 2.00 -6.02 2.60
N LYS A 41 1.86 -6.61 3.79
CA LYS A 41 1.53 -8.03 3.93
C LYS A 41 0.17 -8.38 3.32
N THR A 42 -0.85 -7.57 3.58
CA THR A 42 -2.17 -7.81 2.99
C THR A 42 -2.16 -7.65 1.47
N ILE A 43 -1.39 -6.70 0.94
CA ILE A 43 -1.21 -6.55 -0.52
C ILE A 43 -0.54 -7.79 -1.11
N ASP A 44 0.54 -8.27 -0.49
CA ASP A 44 1.25 -9.49 -0.90
C ASP A 44 0.34 -10.72 -0.91
N GLU A 45 -0.52 -10.87 0.10
CA GLU A 45 -1.54 -11.94 0.15
C GLU A 45 -2.53 -11.86 -1.02
N PHE A 46 -3.04 -10.66 -1.34
CA PHE A 46 -3.92 -10.48 -2.49
C PHE A 46 -3.21 -10.84 -3.80
N ILE A 47 -2.02 -10.29 -4.04
CA ILE A 47 -1.26 -10.53 -5.28
C ILE A 47 -0.93 -12.03 -5.42
N SER A 48 -0.39 -12.65 -4.36
CA SER A 48 -0.04 -14.07 -4.34
C SER A 48 -1.25 -14.97 -4.63
N TYR A 49 -2.41 -14.66 -4.04
CA TYR A 49 -3.64 -15.40 -4.32
C TYR A 49 -4.05 -15.31 -5.80
N TYR A 50 -3.98 -14.11 -6.39
CA TYR A 50 -4.30 -13.92 -7.80
C TYR A 50 -3.33 -14.67 -8.73
N GLU A 51 -2.03 -14.66 -8.43
CA GLU A 51 -1.03 -15.36 -9.22
C GLU A 51 -1.21 -16.88 -9.25
N ILE A 52 -1.76 -17.47 -8.17
CA ILE A 52 -2.04 -18.90 -8.09
C ILE A 52 -3.33 -19.25 -8.84
N ASN A 53 -4.40 -18.47 -8.63
CA ASN A 53 -5.74 -18.84 -9.10
C ASN A 53 -6.03 -18.33 -10.52
N LYS A 54 -5.40 -17.24 -10.98
CA LYS A 54 -5.45 -16.62 -12.33
C LYS A 54 -6.82 -16.50 -13.02
N GLU A 55 -7.91 -16.74 -12.30
CA GLU A 55 -9.29 -16.68 -12.78
C GLU A 55 -10.03 -15.52 -12.11
N ASP A 56 -11.00 -14.93 -12.82
CA ASP A 56 -11.90 -13.90 -12.29
C ASP A 56 -12.91 -14.56 -11.32
N ASP A 57 -12.46 -14.80 -10.08
CA ASP A 57 -13.36 -15.13 -8.97
C ASP A 57 -14.08 -13.86 -8.51
N GLU A 58 -15.39 -13.77 -8.77
CA GLU A 58 -16.21 -12.63 -8.37
C GLU A 58 -16.22 -12.38 -6.86
N LYS A 59 -16.06 -13.40 -6.01
CA LYS A 59 -15.94 -13.21 -4.54
C LYS A 59 -14.60 -12.58 -4.19
N TYR A 60 -13.53 -13.05 -4.81
CA TYR A 60 -12.19 -12.48 -4.64
C TYR A 60 -12.16 -11.02 -5.09
N LYS A 61 -12.68 -10.74 -6.29
CA LYS A 61 -12.81 -9.38 -6.84
C LYS A 61 -13.61 -8.47 -5.92
N TYR A 62 -14.73 -8.95 -5.36
CA TYR A 62 -15.51 -8.20 -4.38
C TYR A 62 -14.70 -7.87 -3.13
N ALA A 63 -14.01 -8.85 -2.54
CA ALA A 63 -13.18 -8.66 -1.35
C ALA A 63 -12.02 -7.68 -1.60
N LEU A 64 -11.35 -7.84 -2.74
CA LEU A 64 -10.26 -6.97 -3.18
C LEU A 64 -10.74 -5.52 -3.37
N ASN A 65 -11.86 -5.33 -4.08
CA ASN A 65 -12.41 -3.99 -4.30
C ASN A 65 -12.87 -3.34 -2.98
N TYR A 66 -13.55 -4.08 -2.12
CA TYR A 66 -13.95 -3.59 -0.80
C TYR A 66 -12.74 -3.16 0.04
N TRP A 67 -11.67 -3.96 0.05
CA TRP A 67 -10.47 -3.63 0.80
C TRP A 67 -9.76 -2.39 0.24
N ILE A 68 -9.68 -2.26 -1.09
CA ILE A 68 -9.13 -1.07 -1.75
C ILE A 68 -9.91 0.19 -1.36
N ASP A 69 -11.24 0.15 -1.48
CA ASP A 69 -12.11 1.29 -1.19
C ASP A 69 -12.03 1.69 0.29
N PHE A 70 -11.93 0.71 1.20
CA PHE A 70 -11.78 0.95 2.63
C PHE A 70 -10.46 1.65 2.98
N ASN A 71 -9.35 1.28 2.31
CA ASN A 71 -8.01 1.74 2.67
C ASN A 71 -7.56 3.02 1.94
N GLU A 72 -8.29 3.47 0.91
CA GLU A 72 -7.85 4.59 0.06
C GLU A 72 -7.59 5.88 0.84
N LYS A 73 -8.47 6.23 1.79
CA LYS A 73 -8.26 7.41 2.66
C LYS A 73 -7.06 7.25 3.57
N TYR A 74 -6.83 6.04 4.08
CA TYR A 74 -5.70 5.77 4.97
C TYR A 74 -4.36 5.86 4.22
N LEU A 75 -4.29 5.31 3.01
CA LEU A 75 -3.12 5.45 2.13
C LEU A 75 -2.82 6.89 1.77
N GLN A 76 -3.86 7.72 1.56
CA GLN A 76 -3.67 9.15 1.31
C GLN A 76 -3.07 9.88 2.53
N LEU A 77 -3.43 9.48 3.75
CA LEU A 77 -2.82 10.02 4.98
C LEU A 77 -1.34 9.64 5.08
N LEU A 78 -1.00 8.37 4.83
CA LEU A 78 0.39 7.90 4.82
C LEU A 78 1.24 8.64 3.77
N LYS A 79 0.68 8.85 2.57
CA LYS A 79 1.33 9.66 1.53
C LYS A 79 1.60 11.09 2.00
N ASN A 80 0.65 11.73 2.65
CA ASN A 80 0.83 13.10 3.15
C ASN A 80 1.92 13.17 4.23
N LEU A 81 1.98 12.18 5.13
CA LEU A 81 3.03 12.07 6.14
C LEU A 81 4.40 11.85 5.49
N TYR A 82 4.49 10.94 4.52
CA TYR A 82 5.71 10.72 3.74
C TYR A 82 6.21 12.02 3.09
N LEU A 83 5.33 12.78 2.44
CA LEU A 83 5.68 14.06 1.80
C LEU A 83 6.16 15.10 2.83
N ALA A 84 5.57 15.12 4.03
CA ALA A 84 5.99 16.00 5.11
C ALA A 84 7.41 15.67 5.59
N TYR A 85 7.71 14.40 5.85
CA TYR A 85 9.05 13.95 6.24
C TYR A 85 10.09 14.19 5.15
N ASN A 86 9.77 13.86 3.90
CA ASN A 86 10.70 14.06 2.80
C ASN A 86 10.94 15.56 2.51
N GLY A 87 9.95 16.42 2.76
CA GLY A 87 10.09 17.87 2.68
C GLY A 87 10.95 18.48 3.80
N ILE A 88 11.04 17.81 4.97
CA ILE A 88 11.95 18.19 6.06
C ILE A 88 13.39 17.82 5.67
N ASN A 89 13.62 16.59 5.23
CA ASN A 89 14.96 16.09 4.87
C ASN A 89 15.63 16.85 3.72
N ASN A 90 14.86 17.50 2.83
CA ASN A 90 15.40 18.31 1.73
C ASN A 90 15.72 19.77 2.11
N LYS A 91 15.38 20.21 3.34
CA LYS A 91 15.73 21.55 3.83
C LYS A 91 17.01 21.60 4.65
N ASP A 92 17.49 20.42 5.08
CA ASP A 92 18.70 20.27 5.90
C ASP A 92 19.94 19.84 5.08
N ASN A 93 19.82 19.79 3.74
CA ASN A 93 20.92 19.65 2.77
C ASN A 93 21.15 20.95 2.01
#